data_AF-A0A9K3IBP4-F1
#
_entry.id   AF-A0A9K3IBP4-F1
#
_cell.length_a   1.000
_cell.length_b   1.000
_cell.length_c   1.000
_cell.angle_alpha   90.00
_cell.angle_beta   90.00
_cell.angle_gamma   90.00
#
_symmetry.space_group_name_H-M   'P 1'
#
loop_
_entity.id
_entity.type
_entity.pdbx_description
1 polymer ?
#
loop_
_entity_poly.entity_id
_entity_poly.type
_entity_poly.pdbx_seq_one_letter_code
_entity_poly.pdbx_strand_id
1 'polypeptide(L)'
;MIAGAWAAMISLGQEGYLEHTREIMEASKRIQQGVKEIPELFIVGRPDMTIVAFGSNVTDIFEVNDILSSKGWHLSPLQRPNSIHICVTLQHVPVVDEFLNDLKDSVQTVKKNPGPISGGLAPIYGAAGKIPDRGMVNELLVDYMDNAC
;
A
#
# COMPACT_ATOMS: atom_id res chain seq x y z
N MET A 1 -15.12 -19.99 14.06
CA MET A 1 -15.13 -19.20 12.80
C MET A 1 -16.52 -19.11 12.16
N ILE A 2 -17.29 -20.20 12.05
CA ILE A 2 -18.62 -20.17 11.40
C ILE A 2 -19.63 -19.27 12.14
N ALA A 3 -19.77 -19.41 13.46
CA ALA A 3 -20.73 -18.61 14.24
C ALA A 3 -20.42 -17.10 14.23
N GLY A 4 -19.13 -16.72 14.22
CA GLY A 4 -18.73 -15.31 14.13
C GLY A 4 -19.05 -14.69 12.78
N ALA A 5 -18.82 -15.43 11.68
CA ALA A 5 -19.21 -14.98 10.34
C ALA A 5 -20.73 -14.82 10.22
N TRP A 6 -21.51 -15.78 10.74
CA TRP A 6 -22.97 -15.67 10.77
C TRP A 6 -23.43 -14.46 11.59
N ALA A 7 -22.88 -14.26 12.79
CA ALA A 7 -23.21 -13.11 13.63
C ALA A 7 -22.94 -11.78 12.91
N ALA A 8 -21.81 -11.64 12.21
CA ALA A 8 -21.48 -10.45 11.44
C ALA A 8 -22.47 -10.19 10.29
N MET A 9 -22.85 -11.23 9.54
CA MET A 9 -23.83 -11.09 8.46
C MET A 9 -25.19 -10.63 8.98
N ILE A 10 -25.65 -11.21 10.10
CA ILE A 10 -26.95 -10.87 10.68
C ILE A 10 -26.92 -9.48 11.32
N SER A 11 -25.84 -9.09 11.99
CA SER A 11 -25.73 -7.78 12.64
C SER A 11 -25.67 -6.63 11.64
N LEU A 12 -25.02 -6.83 10.49
CA LEU A 12 -24.91 -5.81 9.44
C LEU A 12 -26.18 -5.75 8.59
N GLY A 13 -26.71 -6.92 8.21
CA GLY A 13 -27.78 -7.01 7.22
C GLY A 13 -27.38 -6.39 5.87
N GLN A 14 -28.32 -6.33 4.93
CA GLN A 14 -28.07 -5.77 3.60
C GLN A 14 -27.72 -4.28 3.65
N GLU A 15 -28.42 -3.50 4.48
CA GLU A 15 -28.23 -2.06 4.60
C GLU A 15 -26.84 -1.70 5.15
N GLY A 16 -26.36 -2.42 6.18
CA GLY A 16 -25.02 -2.20 6.72
C GLY A 16 -23.93 -2.51 5.69
N TYR A 17 -24.08 -3.57 4.90
CA TYR A 17 -23.13 -3.85 3.80
C TYR A 17 -23.15 -2.79 2.70
N LEU A 18 -24.33 -2.28 2.33
CA LEU A 18 -24.46 -1.21 1.33
C LEU A 18 -23.80 0.08 1.81
N GLU A 19 -24.07 0.49 3.05
CA GLU A 19 -23.51 1.72 3.61
C GLU A 19 -21.99 1.64 3.76
N HIS A 20 -21.48 0.55 4.33
CA HIS A 20 -20.03 0.35 4.44
C HIS A 20 -19.35 0.30 3.07
N THR A 21 -19.98 -0.35 2.08
CA THR A 21 -19.44 -0.36 0.72
C THR A 21 -19.38 1.06 0.16
N ARG A 22 -20.43 1.86 0.35
CA ARG A 22 -20.47 3.27 -0.09
C ARG A 22 -19.32 4.08 0.52
N GLU A 23 -19.14 4.00 1.83
CA GLU A 23 -18.08 4.72 2.56
C GLU A 23 -16.68 4.32 2.08
N ILE A 24 -16.41 3.02 1.96
CA ILE A 24 -15.10 2.53 1.50
C ILE A 24 -14.84 2.95 0.05
N MET A 25 -15.85 2.89 -0.82
CA MET A 25 -15.71 3.30 -2.22
C MET A 25 -15.49 4.81 -2.36
N GLU A 26 -16.11 5.63 -1.52
CA GLU A 26 -15.84 7.07 -1.45
C GLU A 26 -14.43 7.37 -0.96
N ALA A 27 -13.97 6.69 0.10
CA ALA A 27 -12.59 6.81 0.57
C ALA A 27 -11.56 6.39 -0.50
N SER A 28 -11.82 5.29 -1.22
CA SER A 28 -10.98 4.85 -2.34
C SER A 28 -10.89 5.92 -3.43
N LYS A 29 -12.03 6.50 -3.85
CA LYS A 29 -12.04 7.56 -4.86
C LYS A 29 -11.27 8.81 -4.41
N ARG A 30 -11.39 9.20 -3.13
CA ARG A 30 -10.63 10.32 -2.55
C ARG A 30 -9.13 10.04 -2.58
N ILE A 31 -8.70 8.84 -2.19
CA ILE A 31 -7.30 8.43 -2.26
C ILE A 31 -6.80 8.45 -3.70
N GLN A 32 -7.55 7.88 -4.65
CA GLN A 32 -7.20 7.90 -6.06
C GLN A 32 -7.01 9.33 -6.59
N GLN A 33 -7.90 10.25 -6.21
CA GLN A 33 -7.83 11.65 -6.61
C GLN A 33 -6.62 12.35 -5.98
N GLY A 34 -6.41 12.20 -4.67
CA GLY A 34 -5.26 12.77 -3.97
C GLY A 34 -3.91 12.27 -4.50
N VAL A 35 -3.82 10.98 -4.84
CA VAL A 35 -2.61 10.42 -5.47
C VAL A 35 -2.37 11.04 -6.86
N LYS A 36 -3.42 11.26 -7.67
CA LYS A 36 -3.30 11.92 -8.99
C LYS A 36 -2.86 13.38 -8.89
N GLU A 37 -3.11 14.03 -7.76
CA GLU A 37 -2.71 15.42 -7.51
C GLU A 37 -1.23 15.55 -7.10
N ILE A 38 -0.55 14.44 -6.78
CA ILE A 38 0.88 14.41 -6.49
C ILE A 38 1.65 14.16 -7.80
N PRO A 39 2.37 15.15 -8.35
CA PRO A 39 2.95 15.07 -9.70
C PRO A 39 3.96 13.94 -9.90
N GLU A 40 4.63 13.52 -8.83
CA GLU A 40 5.62 12.44 -8.87
C GLU A 40 4.99 11.05 -8.95
N LEU A 41 3.69 10.90 -8.67
CA LEU A 41 3.02 9.62 -8.58
C LEU A 41 2.11 9.36 -9.79
N PHE A 42 1.94 8.08 -10.11
CA PHE A 42 0.94 7.63 -11.07
C PHE A 42 0.16 6.44 -10.51
N ILE A 43 -1.12 6.34 -10.87
CA ILE A 43 -1.95 5.17 -10.57
C ILE A 43 -1.61 4.04 -11.54
N VAL A 44 -1.45 2.82 -11.02
CA VAL A 44 -1.26 1.62 -11.84
C VAL A 44 -2.62 1.16 -12.35
N GLY A 45 -2.84 1.32 -13.66
CA GLY A 45 -4.09 0.93 -14.32
C GLY A 45 -5.26 1.86 -13.97
N ARG A 46 -6.45 1.27 -13.80
CA ARG A 46 -7.70 1.98 -13.47
C ARG A 46 -8.44 1.22 -12.35
N PRO A 47 -8.23 1.59 -11.08
CA PRO A 47 -8.88 0.91 -9.96
C PRO A 47 -10.36 1.33 -9.86
N ASP A 48 -11.27 0.43 -10.20
CA ASP A 48 -12.71 0.66 -10.08
C ASP A 48 -13.27 0.35 -8.66
N MET A 49 -12.45 -0.24 -7.78
CA MET A 49 -12.85 -0.72 -6.45
C MET A 49 -11.93 -0.16 -5.34
N THR A 50 -11.70 -0.93 -4.26
CA THR A 50 -11.10 -0.46 -3.01
C THR A 50 -9.57 -0.62 -2.94
N ILE A 51 -8.95 -1.29 -3.91
CA ILE A 51 -7.49 -1.45 -3.96
C ILE A 51 -6.92 -0.39 -4.91
N VAL A 52 -6.03 0.45 -4.39
CA VAL A 52 -5.38 1.51 -5.15
C VAL A 52 -3.88 1.25 -5.16
N ALA A 53 -3.36 0.88 -6.33
CA ALA A 53 -1.93 0.71 -6.56
C ALA A 53 -1.36 1.94 -7.26
N PHE A 54 -0.21 2.43 -6.78
CA PHE A 54 0.47 3.59 -7.34
C PHE A 54 1.99 3.43 -7.30
N GLY A 55 2.66 4.08 -8.24
CA GLY A 55 4.10 4.05 -8.41
C GLY A 55 4.65 5.44 -8.72
N SER A 56 5.95 5.52 -8.96
CA SER A 56 6.63 6.74 -9.43
C SER A 56 7.68 6.41 -10.47
N ASN A 57 7.87 7.31 -11.42
CA ASN A 57 8.96 7.24 -12.40
C ASN A 57 10.13 8.17 -12.05
N VAL A 58 10.00 8.99 -11.00
CA VAL A 58 10.95 10.05 -10.64
C VAL A 58 11.50 9.90 -9.21
N THR A 59 10.82 9.17 -8.34
CA THR A 59 11.28 8.83 -6.98
C THR A 59 11.22 7.32 -6.76
N ASP A 60 12.07 6.76 -5.90
CA ASP A 60 11.96 5.34 -5.54
C ASP A 60 10.72 5.14 -4.64
N ILE A 61 9.72 4.42 -5.16
CA ILE A 61 8.46 4.19 -4.45
C ILE A 61 8.65 3.35 -3.18
N PHE A 62 9.70 2.53 -3.10
CA PHE A 62 9.97 1.74 -1.90
C PHE A 62 10.60 2.59 -0.80
N GLU A 63 11.41 3.60 -1.14
CA GLU A 63 11.89 4.57 -0.14
C GLU A 63 10.71 5.40 0.41
N VAL A 64 9.75 5.77 -0.45
CA VAL A 64 8.50 6.42 -0.01
C VAL A 64 7.74 5.50 0.95
N ASN A 65 7.68 4.20 0.66
CA ASN A 65 7.05 3.20 1.52
C ASN A 65 7.74 3.06 2.89
N ASP A 66 9.07 3.15 2.94
CA ASP A 66 9.81 3.10 4.19
C ASP A 66 9.53 4.33 5.07
N ILE A 67 9.41 5.54 4.48
CA ILE A 67 9.01 6.74 5.23
C ILE A 67 7.59 6.57 5.78
N LEU A 68 6.66 6.15 4.93
CA LEU A 68 5.29 5.87 5.35
C LEU A 68 5.25 4.83 6.48
N SER A 69 6.08 3.79 6.39
CA SER A 69 6.21 2.77 7.45
C SER A 69 6.73 3.35 8.76
N SER A 70 7.69 4.28 8.73
CA SER A 70 8.16 4.96 9.94
C SER A 70 7.11 5.89 10.57
N LYS A 71 6.11 6.30 9.80
CA LYS A 71 4.91 7.02 10.26
C LYS A 71 3.77 6.09 10.70
N GLY A 72 3.96 4.77 10.63
CA GLY A 72 2.98 3.76 11.03
C GLY A 72 2.07 3.23 9.91
N TRP A 73 2.30 3.63 8.66
CA TRP A 73 1.54 3.14 7.52
C TRP A 73 2.17 1.87 6.93
N HIS A 74 1.41 0.79 6.89
CA HIS A 74 1.86 -0.48 6.30
C HIS A 74 1.16 -0.74 4.97
N LEU A 75 1.83 -0.37 3.87
CA LEU A 75 1.36 -0.65 2.52
C LEU A 75 2.03 -1.90 1.96
N SER A 76 1.40 -2.48 0.95
CA SER A 76 1.89 -3.68 0.28
C SER A 76 2.80 -3.31 -0.89
N PRO A 77 4.11 -3.62 -0.84
CA PRO A 77 4.99 -3.41 -1.97
C PRO A 77 4.69 -4.40 -3.09
N LEU A 78 4.73 -3.89 -4.32
CA LEU A 78 4.43 -4.60 -5.56
C LEU A 78 5.60 -4.46 -6.54
N GLN A 79 5.68 -5.40 -7.47
CA GLN A 79 6.70 -5.44 -8.53
C GLN A 79 6.03 -5.56 -9.90
N ARG A 80 6.73 -5.07 -10.94
CA ARG A 80 6.28 -5.10 -12.35
C ARG A 80 4.95 -4.36 -12.62
N PRO A 81 4.90 -3.03 -12.50
CA PRO A 81 5.99 -2.10 -12.20
C PRO A 81 6.25 -1.97 -10.69
N ASN A 82 7.40 -1.40 -10.31
CA ASN A 82 7.65 -1.03 -8.91
C ASN A 82 6.54 -0.10 -8.44
N SER A 83 5.78 -0.55 -7.45
CA SER A 83 4.60 0.16 -6.96
C SER A 83 4.32 -0.27 -5.53
N ILE A 84 3.42 0.46 -4.88
CA ILE A 84 2.83 0.06 -3.60
C ILE A 84 1.31 0.13 -3.73
N HIS A 85 0.58 -0.67 -2.97
CA HIS A 85 -0.87 -0.57 -2.91
C HIS A 85 -1.40 -0.44 -1.49
N ILE A 86 -2.52 0.27 -1.39
CA ILE A 86 -3.37 0.32 -0.21
C ILE A 86 -4.69 -0.41 -0.51
N CYS A 87 -5.09 -1.30 0.39
CA CYS A 87 -6.41 -1.93 0.37
C CYS A 87 -7.31 -1.12 1.31
N VAL A 88 -8.19 -0.29 0.75
CA VAL A 88 -9.05 0.60 1.52
C VAL A 88 -10.14 -0.24 2.20
N THR A 89 -10.30 -0.01 3.49
CA THR A 89 -11.28 -0.64 4.38
C THR A 89 -11.97 0.44 5.21
N LEU A 90 -12.98 0.08 6.01
CA LEU A 90 -13.67 1.04 6.88
C LEU A 90 -12.75 1.82 7.82
N GLN A 91 -11.65 1.20 8.26
CA GLN A 91 -10.67 1.85 9.16
C GLN A 91 -9.97 3.05 8.50
N HIS A 92 -9.96 3.10 7.17
CA HIS A 92 -9.29 4.16 6.43
C HIS A 92 -10.17 5.40 6.22
N VAL A 93 -11.50 5.24 6.30
CA VAL A 93 -12.48 6.33 6.05
C VAL A 93 -12.17 7.60 6.86
N PRO A 94 -11.88 7.54 8.17
CA PRO A 94 -11.59 8.75 8.95
C PRO A 94 -10.19 9.34 8.74
N VAL A 95 -9.26 8.59 8.15
CA VAL A 95 -7.83 8.95 8.06
C VAL A 95 -7.34 9.20 6.63
N VAL A 96 -8.25 9.32 5.66
CA VAL A 96 -7.90 9.57 4.26
C VAL A 96 -7.02 10.81 4.09
N ASP A 97 -7.37 11.91 4.76
CA ASP A 97 -6.64 13.18 4.61
C ASP A 97 -5.27 13.12 5.28
N GLU A 98 -5.17 12.45 6.44
CA GLU A 98 -3.90 12.18 7.12
C GLU A 98 -2.97 11.35 6.23
N PHE A 99 -3.48 10.26 5.66
CA PHE A 99 -2.75 9.43 4.72
C PHE A 99 -2.23 10.22 3.52
N LEU A 100 -3.06 11.06 2.90
CA LEU A 100 -2.66 11.85 1.73
C LEU A 100 -1.61 12.91 2.06
N ASN A 101 -1.72 13.56 3.22
CA ASN A 101 -0.71 14.49 3.71
C ASN A 101 0.62 13.77 3.95
N ASP A 102 0.57 12.62 4.63
CA ASP A 102 1.77 11.84 4.91
C ASP A 102 2.43 11.29 3.65
N LEU A 103 1.64 10.85 2.67
CA LEU A 103 2.12 10.41 1.37
C LEU A 103 2.83 11.55 0.64
N LYS A 104 2.22 12.73 0.58
CA LYS A 104 2.82 13.91 -0.07
C LYS A 104 4.13 14.29 0.61
N ASP A 105 4.16 14.33 1.93
CA ASP A 105 5.38 14.66 2.69
C ASP A 105 6.48 13.62 2.51
N SER A 106 6.11 12.33 2.42
CA SER A 106 7.05 11.23 2.18
C SER A 106 7.68 11.35 0.79
N VAL A 107 6.87 11.61 -0.24
CA VAL A 107 7.36 11.87 -1.61
C VAL A 107 8.31 13.05 -1.63
N GLN A 108 7.97 14.16 -0.97
CA GLN A 108 8.86 15.34 -0.93
C GLN A 108 10.15 15.08 -0.17
N THR A 109 10.13 14.22 0.86
CA THR A 109 11.31 13.86 1.63
C THR A 109 12.28 13.03 0.79
N VAL A 110 11.80 11.98 0.11
CA VAL A 110 12.61 11.18 -0.82
C VAL A 110 13.16 12.05 -1.95
N LYS A 111 12.34 12.96 -2.49
CA LYS A 111 12.78 13.87 -3.56
C LYS A 111 13.92 14.80 -3.14
N LYS A 112 13.92 15.26 -1.89
CA LYS A 112 14.97 16.16 -1.35
C LYS A 112 16.24 15.40 -0.99
N ASN A 113 16.10 14.22 -0.40
CA ASN A 113 17.21 13.39 0.08
C ASN A 113 17.00 11.95 -0.41
N PRO A 114 17.34 11.65 -1.67
CA PRO A 114 17.22 10.30 -2.21
C PRO A 114 18.22 9.37 -1.53
N GLY A 115 17.77 8.17 -1.16
CA GLY A 115 18.60 7.15 -0.54
C GLY A 115 17.87 6.37 0.56
N PRO A 116 18.31 5.13 0.81
CA PRO A 116 17.60 4.24 1.73
C PRO A 116 17.69 4.75 3.17
N ILE A 117 16.58 4.60 3.88
CA ILE A 117 16.52 4.88 5.31
C ILE A 117 17.14 3.70 6.06
N SER A 118 17.92 3.99 7.11
CA SER A 118 18.51 2.96 7.96
C SER A 118 17.41 2.07 8.56
N GLY A 119 17.45 0.77 8.25
CA GLY A 119 16.46 -0.21 8.72
C GLY A 119 15.20 -0.36 7.85
N GLY A 120 15.13 0.36 6.72
CA GLY A 120 14.05 0.23 5.73
C GLY A 120 14.15 -1.03 4.87
N LEU A 121 13.04 -1.44 4.26
CA LEU A 121 12.97 -2.63 3.39
C LEU A 121 13.10 -2.28 1.90
N ALA A 122 13.21 -0.99 1.54
CA ALA A 122 13.38 -0.56 0.16
C ALA A 122 14.52 -1.25 -0.59
N PRO A 123 15.72 -1.46 0.00
CA PRO A 123 16.79 -2.18 -0.68
C PRO A 123 16.41 -3.64 -1.00
N ILE A 124 15.65 -4.31 -0.14
CA ILE A 124 15.24 -5.71 -0.32
C ILE A 124 14.23 -5.79 -1.47
N TYR A 125 13.16 -4.98 -1.44
CA TYR A 125 12.15 -5.00 -2.49
C TYR A 125 12.68 -4.50 -3.84
N GLY A 126 13.54 -3.48 -3.82
CA GLY A 126 14.21 -2.95 -5.00
C GLY A 126 15.20 -3.94 -5.63
N ALA A 127 15.95 -4.69 -4.81
CA ALA A 127 16.85 -5.74 -5.27
C ALA A 127 16.07 -6.96 -5.79
N ALA A 128 15.06 -7.44 -5.06
CA ALA A 128 14.26 -8.60 -5.45
C ALA A 128 13.57 -8.41 -6.82
N GLY A 129 13.14 -7.19 -7.15
CA GLY A 129 12.59 -6.88 -8.47
C GLY A 129 13.61 -6.95 -9.61
N LYS A 130 14.92 -6.81 -9.31
CA LYS A 130 16.03 -6.79 -10.27
C LYS A 130 16.77 -8.11 -10.40
N ILE A 131 16.61 -9.06 -9.47
CA ILE A 131 17.26 -10.37 -9.53
C ILE A 131 16.71 -11.17 -10.72
N PRO A 132 17.53 -11.50 -11.74
CA PRO A 132 17.08 -12.26 -12.90
C PRO A 132 16.93 -13.76 -12.57
N ASP A 133 17.71 -14.28 -11.62
CA ASP A 133 17.67 -15.67 -11.19
C ASP A 133 16.60 -15.91 -10.12
N ARG A 134 15.52 -16.59 -10.51
CA ARG A 134 14.43 -16.94 -9.60
C ARG A 134 14.82 -18.00 -8.57
N GLY A 135 15.93 -18.74 -8.77
CA GLY A 135 16.47 -19.68 -7.79
C GLY A 135 16.90 -19.00 -6.50
N MET A 136 17.62 -17.88 -6.60
CA MET A 136 18.04 -17.09 -5.43
C MET A 136 16.86 -16.53 -4.63
N VAL A 137 15.79 -16.10 -5.32
CA VAL A 137 14.57 -15.62 -4.64
C VAL A 137 13.91 -16.76 -3.87
N ASN A 138 13.89 -17.97 -4.41
CA ASN A 138 13.33 -19.14 -3.73
C ASN A 138 14.12 -19.49 -2.45
N GLU A 139 15.46 -19.48 -2.51
CA GLU A 139 16.30 -19.74 -1.34
C GLU A 139 16.07 -18.71 -0.22
N LEU A 140 15.99 -17.42 -0.58
CA LEU A 140 15.67 -16.36 0.39
C LEU A 140 14.30 -16.56 1.05
N LEU A 141 13.29 -17.01 0.29
CA LEU A 141 11.95 -17.26 0.81
C LEU A 141 11.92 -18.48 1.75
N VAL A 142 12.68 -19.53 1.44
CA VAL A 142 12.82 -20.70 2.32
C VAL A 142 13.46 -20.29 3.65
N ASP A 143 14.58 -19.55 3.60
CA ASP A 143 15.25 -19.06 4.81
C ASP A 143 14.34 -18.15 5.64
N TYR A 144 13.56 -17.26 4.99
CA TYR A 144 12.58 -16.44 5.69
C TYR A 144 11.52 -17.30 6.41
N MET A 145 11.00 -18.34 5.75
CA MET A 145 10.00 -19.24 6.35
C MET A 145 10.57 -20.04 7.52
N ASP A 146 11.81 -20.52 7.40
CA ASP A 146 12.48 -21.30 8.45
C ASP A 146 12.74 -20.45 9.70
N ASN A 147 13.00 -19.15 9.53
CA ASN A 147 13.22 -18.20 10.63
C ASN A 147 11.93 -17.54 11.17
N ALA A 148 10.76 -17.79 10.55
CA ALA A 148 9.48 -17.23 10.97
C ALA A 148 8.73 -18.09 12.03
N CYS A 149 9.34 -19.20 12.45
CA CYS A 149 8.92 -20.04 13.58
C CYS A 149 9.67 -19.66 14.87
#